data_AF-S7PJC6-F1
#
_entry.id   AF-S7PJC6-F1
#
_cell.length_a   1.000
_cell.length_b   1.000
_cell.length_c   1.000
_cell.angle_alpha   90.00
_cell.angle_beta   90.00
_cell.angle_gamma   90.00
#
_symmetry.space_group_name_H-M   'P 1'
#
loop_
_entity.id
_entity.type
_entity.pdbx_description
1 polymer ?
#
loop_
_entity_poly.entity_id
_entity_poly.type
_entity_poly.pdbx_seq_one_letter_code
_entity_poly.pdbx_strand_id
1 'polypeptide(L)'
;MEEDSIRLPAHLRLQPVYWSRDDVAQWLKWAENEFSLRPIDSNTFEMNGKALLLLTKEDFRYRSPHSGDVLYELLQHILKQRKPRILFSPFFHPGNSIHTQPEVILHQNHEEGT
;
A
#
# COMPACT_ATOMS: atom_id res chain seq x y z
N MET A 1 0.74 -16.94 -17.96
CA MET A 1 0.07 -15.66 -18.23
C MET A 1 0.59 -14.71 -17.18
N GLU A 2 1.46 -13.80 -17.58
CA GLU A 2 2.02 -12.79 -16.69
C GLU A 2 0.84 -11.98 -16.15
N GLU A 3 0.64 -12.04 -14.83
CA GLU A 3 -0.30 -11.17 -14.14
C GLU A 3 0.20 -9.75 -14.36
N ASP A 4 -0.41 -9.02 -15.30
CA ASP A 4 -0.11 -7.63 -15.63
C ASP A 4 -0.17 -6.80 -14.36
N SER A 5 0.98 -6.70 -13.69
CA SER A 5 1.11 -6.09 -12.39
C SER A 5 0.96 -4.59 -12.63
N ILE A 6 -0.17 -4.03 -12.23
CA ILE A 6 -0.50 -2.62 -12.40
C ILE A 6 0.66 -1.76 -11.85
N ARG A 7 1.42 -1.13 -12.75
CA ARG A 7 2.62 -0.36 -12.40
C ARG A 7 2.29 1.10 -12.16
N LEU A 8 1.91 1.42 -10.93
CA LEU A 8 1.65 2.79 -10.54
C LEU A 8 2.89 3.70 -10.64
N PRO A 9 2.71 4.98 -11.04
CA PRO A 9 3.72 6.01 -10.93
C PRO A 9 4.34 6.06 -9.52
N ALA A 10 5.64 6.38 -9.44
CA ALA A 10 6.42 6.27 -8.20
C ALA A 10 5.78 7.01 -7.00
N HIS A 11 5.25 8.20 -7.22
CA HIS A 11 4.61 9.03 -6.18
C HIS A 11 3.26 8.46 -5.72
N LEU A 12 2.57 7.66 -6.55
CA LEU A 12 1.31 6.98 -6.20
C LEU A 12 1.53 5.62 -5.55
N ARG A 13 2.78 5.21 -5.29
CA ARG A 13 3.08 3.91 -4.68
C ARG A 13 2.72 3.85 -3.20
N LEU A 14 2.56 5.00 -2.54
CA LEU A 14 2.08 5.10 -1.16
C LEU A 14 0.66 4.51 -1.03
N GLN A 15 0.29 4.09 0.18
CA GLN A 15 -1.08 3.63 0.43
C GLN A 15 -2.07 4.77 0.12
N PRO A 16 -3.23 4.49 -0.52
CA PRO A 16 -4.18 5.52 -0.91
C PRO A 16 -4.61 6.45 0.23
N VAL A 17 -4.62 5.98 1.48
CA VAL A 17 -4.93 6.82 2.66
C VAL A 17 -3.99 8.03 2.83
N TYR A 18 -2.79 7.99 2.23
CA TYR A 18 -1.79 9.06 2.26
C TYR A 18 -1.79 9.95 1.01
N TRP A 19 -2.63 9.66 0.02
CA TRP A 19 -2.69 10.48 -1.19
C TRP A 19 -3.23 11.87 -0.86
N SER A 20 -2.51 12.89 -1.32
CA SER A 20 -2.99 14.26 -1.37
C SER A 20 -4.10 14.44 -2.43
N ARG A 21 -4.69 15.63 -2.52
CA ARG A 21 -5.63 15.94 -3.59
C ARG A 21 -4.95 15.87 -4.97
N ASP A 22 -3.71 16.34 -5.07
CA ASP A 22 -2.94 16.31 -6.32
C ASP A 22 -2.61 14.87 -6.72
N ASP A 23 -2.29 14.00 -5.75
CA ASP A 23 -2.08 12.57 -6.02
C ASP A 23 -3.34 11.90 -6.56
N VAL A 24 -4.53 12.24 -6.04
CA VAL A 24 -5.81 11.73 -6.58
C VAL A 24 -6.00 12.20 -8.02
N ALA A 25 -5.72 13.47 -8.32
CA ALA A 25 -5.81 13.99 -9.69
C ALA A 25 -4.81 13.30 -10.65
N GLN A 26 -3.56 13.06 -10.20
CA GLN A 26 -2.58 12.31 -10.98
C GLN A 26 -2.98 10.84 -11.16
N TRP A 27 -3.58 10.23 -10.15
CA TRP A 27 -4.11 8.86 -10.24
C TRP A 27 -5.21 8.76 -11.30
N LEU A 28 -6.14 9.72 -11.35
CA LEU A 28 -7.18 9.77 -12.39
C LEU A 28 -6.57 9.91 -13.79
N LYS A 29 -5.64 10.85 -13.98
CA LYS A 29 -4.96 11.06 -15.26
C LYS A 29 -4.17 9.83 -15.71
N TRP A 30 -3.50 9.16 -14.77
CA TRP A 30 -2.80 7.91 -15.07
C TRP A 30 -3.80 6.80 -15.45
N ALA A 31 -4.88 6.63 -14.69
CA ALA A 31 -5.90 5.62 -14.98
C ALA A 31 -6.60 5.86 -16.33
N GLU A 32 -6.85 7.12 -16.68
CA GLU A 32 -7.39 7.48 -18.00
C GLU A 32 -6.50 6.96 -19.13
N ASN A 33 -5.20 7.20 -19.04
CA ASN A 33 -4.25 6.77 -20.06
C ASN A 33 -4.04 5.25 -20.06
N GLU A 34 -3.84 4.65 -18.88
CA GLU A 34 -3.52 3.23 -18.73
C GLU A 34 -4.65 2.33 -19.22
N PHE A 35 -5.90 2.69 -18.91
CA PHE A 35 -7.09 1.91 -19.25
C PHE A 35 -7.86 2.47 -20.45
N SER A 36 -7.30 3.47 -21.16
CA SER A 36 -7.93 4.14 -22.30
C SER A 36 -9.37 4.59 -22.00
N LEU A 37 -9.57 5.19 -20.84
CA LEU A 37 -10.89 5.65 -20.39
C LEU A 37 -11.32 6.90 -21.17
N ARG A 38 -12.60 7.24 -21.03
CA ARG A 38 -13.10 8.55 -21.47
C ARG A 38 -12.40 9.64 -20.66
N PRO A 39 -12.20 10.85 -21.21
CA PRO A 39 -11.60 11.96 -20.48
C PRO A 39 -12.29 12.18 -19.12
N ILE A 40 -11.51 12.16 -18.04
CA ILE A 40 -11.97 12.39 -16.67
C ILE A 40 -11.49 13.77 -16.24
N ASP A 41 -12.43 14.64 -15.89
CA ASP A 41 -12.08 15.95 -15.34
C ASP A 41 -11.33 15.77 -14.01
N SER A 42 -10.20 16.46 -13.84
CA SER A 42 -9.44 16.51 -12.59
C SER A 42 -10.29 16.96 -11.39
N ASN A 43 -11.37 17.71 -11.65
CA ASN A 43 -12.29 18.22 -10.65
C ASN A 43 -13.40 17.21 -10.28
N THR A 44 -13.41 16.02 -10.88
CA THR A 44 -14.41 14.97 -10.58
C THR A 44 -14.30 14.45 -9.14
N PHE A 45 -13.06 14.33 -8.64
CA PHE A 45 -12.75 13.87 -7.28
C PHE A 45 -11.85 14.88 -6.56
N GLU A 46 -12.35 16.09 -6.31
CA GLU A 46 -11.63 17.14 -5.57
C GLU A 46 -11.48 16.83 -4.07
N MET A 47 -10.73 15.78 -3.76
CA MET A 47 -10.58 15.29 -2.40
C MET A 47 -9.25 14.56 -2.23
N ASN A 48 -8.81 14.37 -0.99
CA ASN A 48 -7.65 13.55 -0.69
C ASN A 48 -8.02 12.06 -0.68
N GLY A 49 -7.01 11.21 -0.56
CA GLY A 49 -7.20 9.77 -0.55
C GLY A 49 -8.03 9.24 0.63
N LYS A 50 -8.04 9.91 1.80
CA LYS A 50 -8.91 9.52 2.92
C LYS A 50 -10.39 9.65 2.56
N ALA A 51 -10.77 10.77 1.96
CA ALA A 51 -12.13 10.99 1.49
C ALA A 51 -12.48 10.08 0.31
N LEU A 52 -11.54 9.86 -0.62
CA LEU A 52 -11.72 8.93 -1.74
C LEU A 52 -12.06 7.51 -1.26
N LEU A 53 -11.41 7.04 -0.19
CA LEU A 53 -11.63 5.73 0.39
C LEU A 53 -12.98 5.56 1.10
N LEU A 54 -13.68 6.65 1.41
CA LEU A 54 -15.03 6.62 2.00
C LEU A 54 -16.12 6.51 0.94
N LEU A 55 -15.80 6.76 -0.34
CA LEU A 55 -16.77 6.69 -1.42
C LEU A 55 -17.16 5.24 -1.72
N THR A 56 -18.45 5.03 -1.91
CA THR A 56 -19.00 3.77 -2.39
C THR A 56 -18.81 3.64 -3.90
N LYS A 57 -18.96 2.42 -4.43
CA LYS A 57 -18.95 2.20 -5.90
C LYS A 57 -20.01 3.02 -6.62
N GLU A 58 -21.15 3.29 -5.97
CA GLU A 58 -22.21 4.14 -6.52
C GLU A 58 -21.77 5.59 -6.60
N ASP A 59 -21.10 6.12 -5.57
CA ASP A 59 -20.55 7.49 -5.59
C ASP A 59 -19.55 7.69 -6.74
N PHE A 60 -18.70 6.69 -7.00
CA PHE A 60 -17.79 6.72 -8.13
C PHE A 60 -18.53 6.76 -9.48
N ARG A 61 -19.59 5.95 -9.64
CA ARG A 61 -20.42 5.95 -10.86
C ARG A 61 -21.19 7.25 -11.03
N TYR A 62 -21.69 7.83 -9.94
CA TYR A 62 -22.38 9.12 -9.98
C TYR A 62 -21.44 10.23 -10.46
N ARG A 63 -20.21 10.27 -9.93
CA ARG A 63 -19.18 11.26 -10.31
C ARG A 63 -18.61 11.01 -11.70
N SER A 64 -18.42 9.76 -12.10
CA SER A 64 -17.92 9.36 -13.42
C SER A 64 -18.81 8.26 -14.02
N PRO A 65 -19.89 8.61 -14.74
CA PRO A 65 -20.83 7.63 -15.30
C PRO A 65 -20.20 6.64 -16.29
N HIS A 66 -19.11 7.04 -16.95
CA HIS A 66 -18.46 6.23 -17.98
C HIS A 66 -17.34 5.34 -17.43
N SER A 67 -16.79 5.63 -16.24
CA SER A 67 -15.56 4.98 -15.77
C SER A 67 -15.52 4.75 -14.27
N GLY A 68 -16.54 5.17 -13.52
CA GLY A 68 -16.56 5.10 -12.07
C GLY A 68 -16.44 3.68 -11.51
N ASP A 69 -17.03 2.69 -12.16
CA ASP A 69 -16.87 1.29 -11.77
C ASP A 69 -15.43 0.78 -11.96
N VAL A 70 -14.80 1.10 -13.09
CA VAL A 70 -13.39 0.78 -13.37
C VAL A 70 -12.48 1.44 -12.33
N LEU A 71 -12.67 2.75 -12.08
CA LEU A 71 -11.90 3.50 -11.09
C LEU A 71 -12.04 2.92 -9.67
N TYR A 72 -13.26 2.53 -9.28
CA TYR A 72 -13.49 1.90 -7.99
C TYR A 72 -12.78 0.55 -7.89
N GLU A 73 -12.92 -0.33 -8.88
CA GLU A 73 -12.26 -1.65 -8.87
C GLU A 73 -10.73 -1.52 -8.88
N LEU A 74 -10.21 -0.54 -9.61
CA LEU A 74 -8.79 -0.20 -9.63
C LEU A 74 -8.30 0.21 -8.23
N LEU A 75 -9.03 1.07 -7.53
CA LEU A 75 -8.72 1.44 -6.15
C LEU A 75 -8.75 0.22 -5.22
N GLN A 76 -9.76 -0.66 -5.36
CA GLN A 76 -9.83 -1.90 -4.57
C GLN A 76 -8.66 -2.84 -4.86
N HIS A 77 -8.24 -2.95 -6.12
CA HIS A 77 -7.07 -3.74 -6.51
C HIS A 77 -5.79 -3.19 -5.87
N ILE A 78 -5.58 -1.87 -5.94
CA ILE A 78 -4.47 -1.16 -5.31
C ILE A 78 -4.40 -1.43 -3.80
N LEU A 79 -5.55 -1.44 -3.13
CA LEU A 79 -5.66 -1.75 -1.69
C LEU A 79 -5.37 -3.21 -1.38
N LYS A 80 -5.86 -4.15 -2.19
CA LYS A 80 -5.62 -5.60 -1.99
C LYS A 80 -4.14 -5.95 -2.12
N GLN A 81 -3.45 -5.37 -3.10
CA GLN A 81 -2.01 -5.58 -3.32
C GLN A 81 -1.15 -4.98 -2.19
N ARG A 82 -1.65 -3.93 -1.53
CA ARG A 82 -0.90 -3.17 -0.51
C ARG A 82 -1.31 -3.43 0.93
N LYS A 83 -2.36 -4.23 1.18
CA LYS A 83 -2.62 -4.71 2.54
C LYS A 83 -1.36 -5.44 2.99
N PRO A 84 -0.75 -5.05 4.13
CA PRO A 84 0.30 -5.87 4.69
C PRO A 84 -0.30 -7.26 4.82
N ARG A 85 0.33 -8.25 4.20
CA ARG A 85 0.13 -9.62 4.66
C ARG A 85 0.60 -9.56 6.09
N ILE A 86 -0.33 -9.31 7.02
CA ILE A 86 -0.17 -9.66 8.41
C ILE A 86 0.03 -11.17 8.30
N LEU A 87 1.29 -11.59 8.22
CA LEU A 87 1.67 -12.93 8.51
C LEU A 87 1.28 -13.07 9.97
N PHE A 88 0.05 -13.52 10.19
CA PHE A 88 -0.28 -14.29 11.37
C PHE A 88 0.68 -15.48 11.32
N SER A 89 1.89 -15.30 11.86
CA SER A 89 2.67 -16.43 12.32
C SER A 89 1.88 -17.00 13.49
N PRO A 90 1.28 -18.20 13.39
CA PRO A 90 0.62 -18.81 14.53
C PRO A 90 1.63 -19.41 15.52
N PHE A 91 2.93 -19.14 15.35
CA PHE A 91 3.98 -19.68 16.21
C PHE A 91 4.31 -18.75 17.39
N PHE A 92 3.29 -18.41 18.17
CA PHE A 92 3.51 -18.18 19.60
C PHE A 92 3.23 -19.50 20.28
N HIS A 93 4.27 -20.32 20.45
CA HIS A 93 4.23 -21.42 21.41
C HIS A 93 4.40 -20.85 22.82
N PRO A 94 3.42 -20.98 23.73
CA PRO A 94 3.68 -20.78 25.14
C PRO A 94 4.26 -22.09 25.69
N GLY A 95 5.51 -22.05 26.15
CA GLY A 95 6.03 -23.08 27.06
C GLY A 95 7.33 -23.76 26.62
N ASN A 96 8.43 -23.30 27.23
CA ASN A 96 9.49 -24.07 27.91
C ASN A 96 10.80 -23.25 27.82
N SER A 97 11.26 -22.69 28.94
CA SER A 97 12.17 -23.33 29.88
C SER A 97 13.60 -23.44 29.32
N ILE A 98 14.46 -22.56 29.84
CA ILE A 98 15.90 -22.72 30.07
C ILE A 98 16.73 -23.12 28.84
N HIS A 99 17.32 -22.15 28.14
CA HIS A 99 18.74 -22.26 27.72
C HIS A 99 19.29 -20.92 27.20
N THR A 100 20.27 -20.41 27.94
CA THR A 100 21.44 -19.57 27.56
C THR A 100 21.28 -18.42 26.56
N GLN A 101 21.47 -17.20 27.09
CA GLN A 101 21.91 -16.01 26.36
C GLN A 101 23.30 -16.26 25.74
N PRO A 102 23.56 -15.88 24.48
CA PRO A 102 24.92 -15.75 23.98
C PRO A 102 25.45 -14.33 24.25
N GLU A 103 26.77 -14.24 24.33
CA GLU A 103 27.59 -13.04 24.09
C GLU A 103 27.96 -12.16 25.29
N VAL A 104 29.22 -12.32 25.72
CA VAL A 104 30.07 -11.16 26.02
C VAL A 104 31.42 -11.40 25.34
N ILE A 105 31.66 -10.69 24.24
CA ILE A 105 32.98 -10.58 23.60
C ILE A 105 33.65 -9.33 24.18
N LEU A 106 34.91 -9.47 24.62
CA LEU A 106 36.08 -8.67 24.22
C LEU A 106 37.03 -8.29 25.38
N HIS A 107 38.33 -8.40 25.05
CA HIS A 107 39.53 -7.77 25.65
C HIS A 107 40.11 -8.39 26.92
N GLN A 108 41.42 -8.40 27.18
CA GLN A 108 42.70 -8.33 26.43
C GLN A 108 43.76 -8.19 27.56
N ASN A 109 44.96 -8.77 27.39
CA ASN A 109 46.22 -8.52 28.15
C ASN A 109 46.31 -9.12 29.58
N HIS A 110 47.30 -10.00 29.81
CA HIS A 110 48.61 -9.74 30.47
C HIS A 110 48.38 -9.63 32.01
N GLU A 111 48.96 -10.45 32.90
CA GLU A 111 50.37 -10.68 33.17
C GLU A 111 50.58 -11.70 34.32
N GLU A 112 51.70 -12.43 34.21
CA GLU A 112 52.60 -13.06 35.22
C GLU A 112 52.10 -13.74 36.53
N GLY A 113 52.55 -14.99 36.70
CA GLY A 113 53.53 -15.39 37.75
C GLY A 113 53.08 -15.52 39.21
N THR A 114 52.92 -16.76 39.70
CA THR A 114 53.82 -17.45 40.67
C THR A 114 53.23 -18.80 41.08
#